data_AF-A0A7R9UVI4-F1
#
_entry.id   AF-A0A7R9UVI4-F1
#
_cell.length_a   1.000
_cell.length_b   1.000
_cell.length_c   1.000
_cell.angle_alpha   90.00
_cell.angle_beta   90.00
_cell.angle_gamma   90.00
#
_symmetry.space_group_name_H-M   'P 1'
#
loop_
_entity.id
_entity.type
_entity.pdbx_description
1 polymer ?
#
loop_
_entity_poly.entity_id
_entity_poly.type
_entity_poly.pdbx_seq_one_letter_code
_entity_poly.pdbx_strand_id
1 'polypeptide(L)'
;GEPAAVPPPAAPTPAPTDEVVESEPLALLRRAEAIKEELATGMATFEEALTSGEAELKDISTMNGLVGKLQGLLDSVSLGDLEEGAERDDARARRKGLNSFVEEAMPALSSLRSKAAAAK
;
A
#
# COMPACT_ATOMS: atom_id res chain seq x y z
N GLY A 1 -57.42 28.89 -29.61
CA GLY A 1 -56.40 27.91 -30.00
C GLY A 1 -55.15 28.26 -29.22
N GLU A 2 -54.71 27.37 -28.35
CA GLU A 2 -53.51 27.49 -27.51
C GLU A 2 -52.82 26.12 -27.54
N PRO A 3 -51.50 25.96 -27.32
CA PRO A 3 -50.36 26.88 -27.38
C PRO A 3 -49.25 26.38 -28.35
N ALA A 4 -48.17 27.14 -28.53
CA ALA A 4 -46.86 26.56 -28.89
C ALA A 4 -45.79 27.14 -27.96
N ALA A 5 -45.55 26.44 -26.85
CA ALA A 5 -44.46 26.72 -25.94
C ALA A 5 -43.14 26.24 -26.54
N VAL A 6 -42.17 27.15 -26.65
CA VAL A 6 -40.80 26.85 -27.08
C VAL A 6 -40.07 26.19 -25.89
N PRO A 7 -39.40 25.03 -26.05
CA PRO A 7 -38.66 24.41 -24.97
C PRO A 7 -37.39 25.24 -24.63
N PRO A 8 -36.98 25.32 -23.35
CA PRO A 8 -35.77 26.01 -22.96
C PRO A 8 -34.51 25.26 -23.45
N PRO A 9 -33.38 25.96 -23.64
CA PRO A 9 -32.13 25.35 -24.05
C PRO A 9 -31.62 24.39 -22.96
N ALA A 10 -31.17 23.21 -23.37
CA ALA A 10 -30.61 22.20 -22.48
C ALA A 10 -29.34 22.75 -21.78
N ALA A 11 -29.26 22.57 -20.47
CA ALA A 11 -28.08 22.91 -19.69
C ALA A 11 -26.89 22.02 -20.12
N PRO A 12 -25.66 22.55 -20.15
CA PRO A 12 -24.47 21.77 -20.50
C PRO A 12 -24.25 20.67 -19.45
N THR A 13 -24.20 19.42 -19.91
CA THR A 13 -23.80 18.27 -19.08
C THR A 13 -22.32 18.43 -18.72
N PRO A 14 -21.91 18.32 -17.44
CA PRO A 14 -20.50 18.34 -17.09
C PRO A 14 -19.79 17.17 -17.80
N ALA A 15 -18.63 17.46 -18.42
CA ALA A 15 -17.78 16.44 -19.01
C ALA A 15 -17.39 15.41 -17.94
N PRO A 16 -17.32 14.11 -18.26
CA PRO A 16 -16.72 13.14 -17.36
C PRO A 16 -15.29 13.61 -17.08
N THR A 17 -15.01 13.93 -15.82
CA THR A 17 -13.64 14.07 -15.35
C THR A 17 -12.92 12.79 -15.69
N ASP A 18 -11.81 12.89 -16.42
CA ASP A 18 -10.81 11.84 -16.60
C ASP A 18 -10.46 11.25 -15.23
N GLU A 19 -11.21 10.22 -14.83
CA GLU A 19 -10.83 9.31 -13.77
C GLU A 19 -9.67 8.55 -14.39
N VAL A 20 -8.45 8.97 -14.07
CA VAL A 20 -7.23 8.24 -14.44
C VAL A 20 -7.46 6.83 -13.93
N VAL A 21 -7.80 5.92 -14.84
CA VAL A 21 -7.97 4.50 -14.52
C VAL A 21 -6.57 4.00 -14.24
N GLU A 22 -6.13 4.18 -12.99
CA GLU A 22 -4.88 3.63 -12.51
C GLU A 22 -4.97 2.12 -12.74
N SER A 23 -4.04 1.59 -13.52
CA SER A 23 -4.01 0.17 -13.82
C SER A 23 -3.97 -0.61 -12.50
N GLU A 24 -4.76 -1.68 -12.41
CA GLU A 24 -4.88 -2.49 -11.20
C GLU A 24 -3.52 -2.85 -10.57
N PRO A 25 -2.46 -3.18 -11.34
CA PRO A 25 -1.13 -3.44 -10.79
C PRO A 25 -0.50 -2.22 -10.09
N LEU A 26 -0.68 -1.01 -10.62
CA LEU A 26 -0.16 0.22 -10.00
C LEU A 26 -0.93 0.57 -8.72
N ALA A 27 -2.25 0.38 -8.71
CA ALA A 27 -3.06 0.56 -7.52
C ALA A 27 -2.66 -0.41 -6.39
N LEU A 28 -2.36 -1.66 -6.75
CA LEU A 28 -1.84 -2.66 -5.81
C LEU A 28 -0.45 -2.27 -5.27
N LEU A 29 0.44 -1.77 -6.13
CA LEU A 29 1.76 -1.28 -5.71
C LEU A 29 1.66 -0.07 -4.77
N ARG A 30 0.78 0.89 -5.05
CA ARG A 30 0.55 2.03 -4.15
C ARG A 30 0.03 1.59 -2.78
N ARG A 31 -0.88 0.61 -2.76
CA ARG A 31 -1.36 0.01 -1.49
C ARG A 31 -0.24 -0.71 -0.75
N ALA A 32 0.61 -1.42 -1.46
CA ALA A 32 1.78 -2.08 -0.90
C ALA A 32 2.79 -1.06 -0.31
N GLU A 33 3.00 0.07 -0.99
CA GLU A 33 3.81 1.19 -0.47
C GLU A 33 3.25 1.75 0.84
N ALA A 34 1.94 1.97 0.93
CA ALA A 34 1.31 2.43 2.16
C ALA A 34 1.50 1.44 3.33
N ILE A 35 1.36 0.14 3.08
CA ILE A 35 1.61 -0.89 4.11
C ILE A 35 3.09 -0.93 4.50
N LYS A 36 4.01 -0.75 3.55
CA LYS A 36 5.45 -0.63 3.85
C LYS A 36 5.71 0.55 4.79
N GLU A 37 5.13 1.72 4.53
CA GLU A 37 5.28 2.88 5.39
C GLU A 37 4.72 2.63 6.80
N GLU A 38 3.52 2.05 6.89
CA GLU A 38 2.91 1.67 8.17
C GLU A 38 3.81 0.69 8.94
N LEU A 39 4.40 -0.29 8.25
CA LEU A 39 5.32 -1.25 8.86
C LEU A 39 6.61 -0.56 9.34
N ALA A 40 7.21 0.30 8.53
CA ALA A 40 8.42 1.02 8.90
C ALA A 40 8.20 1.92 10.11
N THR A 41 7.07 2.64 10.16
CA THR A 41 6.68 3.43 11.34
C THR A 41 6.45 2.53 12.55
N GLY A 42 5.70 1.42 12.39
CA GLY A 42 5.44 0.48 13.47
C GLY A 42 6.72 -0.11 14.06
N MET A 43 7.69 -0.47 13.21
CA MET A 43 8.99 -1.00 13.65
C MET A 43 9.79 0.05 14.44
N ALA A 44 9.85 1.29 13.95
CA ALA A 44 10.54 2.38 14.64
C ALA A 44 9.89 2.68 16.01
N THR A 45 8.56 2.81 16.05
CA THR A 45 7.81 3.03 17.30
C THR A 45 7.98 1.86 18.27
N PHE A 46 8.03 0.63 17.76
CA PHE A 46 8.29 -0.54 18.60
C PHE A 46 9.69 -0.55 19.19
N GLU A 47 10.72 -0.16 18.43
CA GLU A 47 12.09 -0.01 18.93
C GLU A 47 12.21 1.05 20.03
N GLU A 48 11.50 2.17 19.89
CA GLU A 48 11.39 3.20 20.92
C GLU A 48 10.69 2.65 22.17
N ALA A 49 9.55 1.98 22.00
CA ALA A 49 8.83 1.34 23.10
C ALA A 49 9.65 0.26 23.80
N LEU A 50 10.49 -0.47 23.05
CA LEU A 50 11.41 -1.48 23.58
C LEU A 50 12.45 -0.83 24.50
N THR A 51 12.98 0.33 24.10
CA THR A 51 13.96 1.10 24.89
C THR A 51 13.33 1.69 26.15
N SER A 52 12.06 2.10 26.08
CA SER A 52 11.29 2.65 27.22
C SER A 52 10.69 1.58 28.14
N GLY A 53 10.71 0.30 27.75
CA GLY A 53 10.11 -0.81 28.50
C GLY A 53 8.58 -0.95 28.33
N GLU A 54 7.99 -0.23 27.38
CA GLU A 54 6.55 -0.25 27.08
C GLU A 54 6.19 -1.18 25.91
N ALA A 55 7.17 -1.83 25.29
CA ALA A 55 6.96 -2.71 24.14
C ALA A 55 6.05 -3.91 24.45
N GLU A 56 5.02 -4.10 23.64
CA GLU A 56 4.12 -5.24 23.74
C GLU A 56 4.29 -6.23 22.57
N LEU A 57 4.40 -7.53 22.88
CA LEU A 57 4.52 -8.58 21.85
C LEU A 57 3.34 -8.61 20.86
N LYS A 58 2.21 -8.01 21.22
CA LYS A 58 1.04 -7.87 20.34
C LYS A 58 1.34 -6.95 19.15
N ASP A 59 2.21 -5.94 19.32
CA ASP A 59 2.56 -4.99 18.27
C ASP A 59 3.39 -5.68 17.18
N ILE A 60 4.29 -6.58 17.58
CA ILE A 60 5.01 -7.46 16.65
C ILE A 60 4.06 -8.39 15.89
N SER A 61 2.98 -8.85 16.53
CA SER A 61 1.98 -9.68 15.85
C SER A 61 1.22 -8.88 14.80
N THR A 62 0.86 -7.63 15.10
CA THR A 62 0.28 -6.69 14.12
C THR A 62 1.21 -6.45 12.94
N MET A 63 2.50 -6.18 13.21
CA MET A 63 3.51 -5.97 12.17
C MET A 63 3.72 -7.21 11.29
N ASN A 64 3.77 -8.42 11.86
CA ASN A 64 3.82 -9.65 11.07
C ASN A 64 2.58 -9.81 10.18
N GLY A 65 1.40 -9.42 10.67
CA GLY A 65 0.18 -9.37 9.87
C GLY A 65 0.28 -8.40 8.69
N LEU A 66 0.90 -7.22 8.89
CA LEU A 66 1.16 -6.26 7.83
C LEU A 66 2.16 -6.80 6.79
N VAL A 67 3.23 -7.48 7.22
CA VAL A 67 4.16 -8.16 6.29
C VAL A 67 3.42 -9.20 5.44
N GLY A 68 2.55 -10.03 6.06
CA GLY A 68 1.76 -11.01 5.32
C GLY A 68 0.79 -10.37 4.31
N LYS A 69 0.15 -9.26 4.68
CA LYS A 69 -0.69 -8.47 3.75
C LYS A 69 0.13 -7.89 2.61
N LEU A 70 1.30 -7.32 2.90
CA LEU A 70 2.21 -6.76 1.92
C LEU A 70 2.65 -7.82 0.91
N GLN A 71 3.08 -8.98 1.40
CA GLN A 71 3.47 -10.10 0.55
C GLN A 71 2.32 -10.58 -0.33
N GLY A 72 1.11 -10.75 0.22
CA GLY A 72 -0.07 -11.12 -0.55
C GLY A 72 -0.45 -10.11 -1.64
N LEU A 73 -0.29 -8.80 -1.38
CA LEU A 73 -0.46 -7.77 -2.41
C LEU A 73 0.60 -7.90 -3.51
N LEU A 74 1.88 -8.06 -3.15
CA LEU A 74 2.99 -8.18 -4.11
C LEU A 74 2.90 -9.44 -4.97
N ASP A 75 2.35 -10.53 -4.43
CA ASP A 75 2.06 -11.77 -5.17
C ASP A 75 0.92 -11.56 -6.17
N SER A 76 -0.04 -10.69 -5.85
CA SER A 76 -1.18 -10.35 -6.71
C SER A 76 -0.82 -9.34 -7.82
N VAL A 77 0.33 -8.66 -7.73
CA VAL A 77 0.78 -7.71 -8.76
C VAL A 77 1.23 -8.47 -10.01
N SER A 78 0.36 -8.48 -11.02
CA SER A 78 0.67 -8.90 -12.40
C SER A 78 1.15 -7.71 -13.21
N LEU A 79 2.44 -7.68 -13.59
CA LEU A 79 2.98 -6.61 -14.44
C LEU A 79 2.80 -6.88 -15.94
N GLY A 80 2.25 -8.05 -16.30
CA GLY A 80 2.04 -8.44 -17.70
C GLY A 80 1.01 -7.58 -18.42
N ASP A 81 0.08 -6.98 -17.65
CA ASP A 81 -1.01 -6.16 -18.15
C ASP A 81 -0.62 -4.70 -18.40
N LEU A 82 0.57 -4.27 -17.94
CA LEU A 82 1.12 -2.94 -18.20
C LEU A 82 1.75 -2.90 -19.58
N GLU A 83 1.65 -1.79 -20.31
CA GLU A 83 2.35 -1.62 -21.59
C GLU A 83 3.88 -1.68 -21.43
N GLU A 84 4.57 -2.20 -22.44
CA GLU A 84 6.02 -2.29 -22.41
C GLU A 84 6.65 -0.91 -22.53
N GLY A 85 7.36 -0.48 -21.48
CA GLY A 85 7.96 0.84 -21.41
C GLY A 85 8.26 1.29 -19.98
N ALA A 86 8.42 2.60 -19.81
CA ALA A 86 8.84 3.21 -18.55
C ALA A 86 7.91 2.88 -17.36
N GLU A 87 6.60 2.75 -17.60
CA GLU A 87 5.64 2.42 -16.55
C GLU A 87 5.83 1.00 -16.00
N ARG A 88 6.00 0.01 -16.88
CA ARG A 88 6.27 -1.38 -16.48
C ARG A 88 7.61 -1.50 -15.76
N ASP A 89 8.63 -0.78 -16.23
CA ASP A 89 9.96 -0.77 -15.59
C ASP A 89 9.92 -0.11 -14.20
N ASP A 90 9.21 1.00 -14.06
CA ASP A 90 9.00 1.67 -12.77
C ASP A 90 8.20 0.79 -11.79
N ALA A 91 7.09 0.20 -12.26
CA ALA A 91 6.31 -0.75 -11.48
C ALA A 91 7.14 -1.97 -11.05
N ARG A 92 8.03 -2.46 -11.92
CA ARG A 92 8.96 -3.54 -11.60
C ARG A 92 9.99 -3.12 -10.57
N ALA A 93 10.53 -1.90 -10.66
CA ALA A 93 11.47 -1.36 -9.68
C ALA A 93 10.81 -1.20 -8.30
N ARG A 94 9.59 -0.67 -8.25
CA ARG A 94 8.79 -0.56 -7.02
C ARG A 94 8.50 -1.92 -6.41
N ARG A 95 7.98 -2.86 -7.20
CA ARG A 95 7.72 -4.25 -6.76
C ARG A 95 8.98 -4.91 -6.19
N LYS A 96 10.12 -4.72 -6.86
CA LYS A 96 11.41 -5.23 -6.39
C LYS A 96 11.82 -4.61 -5.05
N GLY A 97 11.71 -3.29 -4.91
CA GLY A 97 12.02 -2.59 -3.65
C GLY A 97 11.11 -3.02 -2.50
N LEU A 98 9.83 -3.27 -2.77
CA LEU A 98 8.86 -3.77 -1.79
C LEU A 98 9.17 -5.22 -1.39
N ASN A 99 9.54 -6.08 -2.35
CA ASN A 99 9.96 -7.46 -2.05
C ASN A 99 11.22 -7.49 -1.18
N SER A 100 12.25 -6.68 -1.51
CA SER A 100 13.45 -6.58 -0.68
C SER A 100 13.12 -6.09 0.73
N PHE A 101 12.21 -5.12 0.87
CA PHE A 101 11.75 -4.68 2.18
C PHE A 101 11.06 -5.80 2.97
N VAL A 102 10.21 -6.62 2.35
CA VAL A 102 9.58 -7.78 3.01
C VAL A 102 10.64 -8.79 3.47
N GLU A 103 11.63 -9.10 2.62
CA GLU A 103 12.72 -10.01 2.93
C GLU A 103 13.57 -9.53 4.11
N GLU A 104 13.76 -8.21 4.26
CA GLU A 104 14.49 -7.59 5.37
C GLU A 104 13.62 -7.42 6.64
N ALA A 105 12.33 -7.13 6.49
CA ALA A 105 11.42 -6.88 7.60
C ALA A 105 11.14 -8.16 8.42
N MET A 106 11.01 -9.32 7.77
CA MET A 106 10.78 -10.60 8.46
C MET A 106 11.86 -10.93 9.52
N PRO A 107 13.17 -10.97 9.18
CA PRO A 107 14.21 -11.23 10.18
C PRO A 107 14.33 -10.10 11.20
N ALA A 108 14.08 -8.84 10.80
CA ALA A 108 14.09 -7.71 11.73
C ALA A 108 13.00 -7.85 12.81
N LEU A 109 11.76 -8.16 12.43
CA LEU A 109 10.66 -8.40 13.37
C LEU A 109 10.93 -9.60 14.30
N SER A 110 11.55 -10.66 13.78
CA SER A 110 11.98 -11.81 14.59
C SER A 110 13.04 -11.42 15.64
N SER A 111 13.99 -10.57 15.24
CA SER A 111 15.01 -10.01 16.13
C SER A 111 14.39 -9.12 17.20
N LEU A 112 13.47 -8.22 16.82
CA LEU A 112 12.72 -7.36 17.74
C LEU A 112 11.91 -8.16 18.75
N ARG A 113 11.27 -9.25 18.31
CA ARG A 113 10.57 -10.18 19.20
C ARG A 113 11.48 -10.80 20.23
N SER A 114 12.66 -11.25 19.80
CA SER A 114 13.64 -11.88 20.68
C SER A 114 14.16 -10.89 21.73
N LYS A 115 14.45 -9.64 21.31
CA LYS A 115 14.84 -8.57 22.23
C LYS A 115 13.74 -8.24 23.24
N ALA A 116 12.48 -8.13 22.78
CA ALA A 116 11.33 -7.84 23.64
C ALA A 116 11.07 -8.95 24.66
N ALA A 117 11.29 -10.20 24.29
CA ALA A 117 11.18 -11.33 25.19
C ALA A 117 12.30 -11.35 26.25
N ALA A 118 13.50 -10.89 25.91
CA ALA A 118 14.64 -10.83 26.84
C ALA A 118 14.61 -9.61 27.78
N ALA A 119 13.84 -8.56 27.44
CA ALA A 119 13.70 -7.35 28.24
C ALA A 119 12.61 -7.46 29.34
N LYS A 120 11.84 -8.55 29.36
CA LYS A 120 10.82 -8.86 30.38
C LYS A 120 11.37 -9.80 31.44
#